data_AF-A0A8K0NT31-F1
#
_entry.id   AF-A0A8K0NT31-F1
#
_cell.length_a   1.000
_cell.length_b   1.000
_cell.length_c   1.000
_cell.angle_alpha   90.00
_cell.angle_beta   90.00
_cell.angle_gamma   90.00
#
_symmetry.space_group_name_H-M   'P 1'
#
loop_
_entity.id
_entity.type
_entity.pdbx_description
1 polymer ?
#
loop_
_entity_poly.entity_id
_entity_poly.type
_entity_poly.pdbx_seq_one_letter_code
_entity_poly.pdbx_strand_id
1 'polypeptide(L)'
;MVNDMHTQTTLPNPPASARPARSKPRIGGVVFQFISTMLMINGYKGLGHVDIPDYLVPKVPGFDRFLTNWGLVMAIITTSLGVLSDVLPGVTAIRSVKRAFLLIAFPLAITISSIYWPLVLIAPYLILPQKSSIGSSSGIVGEPSSSPDTPEMFRLPLWIDLSLHALPTAVLFIGSSS
;
A
#
# COMPACT_ATOMS: atom_id res chain seq x y z
N MET A 1 34.12 27.53 62.21
CA MET A 1 32.86 27.12 61.55
C MET A 1 32.36 28.33 60.79
N VAL A 2 32.66 28.38 59.49
CA VAL A 2 32.19 29.43 58.56
C VAL A 2 31.11 28.76 57.72
N ASN A 3 29.88 29.29 57.80
CA ASN A 3 28.78 28.85 56.95
C ASN A 3 28.88 29.62 55.64
N ASP A 4 29.28 28.94 54.57
CA ASP A 4 29.25 29.49 53.21
C ASP A 4 27.79 29.55 52.71
N MET A 5 27.27 30.77 52.62
CA MET A 5 25.94 31.06 52.11
C MET A 5 25.99 31.10 50.58
N HIS A 6 25.82 29.94 49.94
CA HIS A 6 25.69 29.84 48.49
C HIS A 6 24.45 30.60 48.00
N THR A 7 24.67 31.77 47.39
CA THR A 7 23.64 32.57 46.76
C THR A 7 23.29 31.93 45.41
N GLN A 8 22.17 31.21 45.36
CA GLN A 8 21.69 30.55 44.15
C GLN A 8 21.10 31.61 43.21
N THR A 9 21.87 32.04 42.21
CA THR A 9 21.41 32.96 41.17
C THR A 9 20.39 32.25 40.28
N THR A 10 19.10 32.53 40.50
CA THR A 10 18.01 32.03 39.67
C THR A 10 18.04 32.74 38.32
N LEU A 11 18.51 32.03 37.28
CA LEU A 11 18.39 32.52 35.91
C LEU A 11 16.90 32.60 35.52
N PRO A 12 16.49 33.67 34.80
CA PRO A 12 15.12 33.80 34.34
C PRO A 12 14.77 32.67 33.38
N ASN A 13 13.60 32.05 33.59
CA ASN A 13 13.07 31.02 32.70
C ASN A 13 13.01 31.57 31.26
N PRO A 14 13.51 30.83 30.25
CA PRO A 14 13.35 31.24 28.88
C PRO A 14 11.86 31.38 28.55
N PRO A 15 11.48 32.38 27.73
CA PRO A 15 10.08 32.58 27.35
C PRO A 15 9.53 31.30 26.74
N ALA A 16 8.33 30.91 27.18
CA ALA A 16 7.64 29.72 26.74
C ALA A 16 7.69 29.62 25.20
N SER A 17 8.46 28.63 24.73
CA SER A 17 8.63 28.21 23.35
C SER A 17 7.35 28.48 22.54
N ALA A 18 7.44 29.45 21.62
CA ALA A 18 6.37 29.75 20.69
C ALA A 18 6.06 28.48 19.89
N ARG A 19 4.92 27.84 20.19
CA ARG A 19 4.41 26.72 19.41
C ARG A 19 4.41 27.13 17.94
N PRO A 20 5.10 26.40 17.03
CA PRO A 20 5.12 26.78 15.62
C PRO A 20 3.69 26.84 15.09
N ALA A 21 3.41 27.90 14.36
CA ALA A 21 2.11 28.18 13.78
C ALA A 21 1.61 26.96 12.98
N ARG A 22 0.40 26.53 13.31
CA ARG A 22 -0.31 25.40 12.69
C ARG A 22 -0.29 25.57 11.17
N SER A 23 0.37 24.67 10.45
CA SER A 23 0.45 24.71 8.99
C SER A 23 -0.94 24.69 8.36
N LYS A 24 -1.17 25.55 7.37
CA LYS A 24 -2.41 25.59 6.58
C LYS A 24 -2.72 24.20 6.00
N PRO A 25 -4.00 23.81 5.89
CA PRO A 25 -4.38 22.56 5.22
C PRO A 25 -3.90 22.60 3.76
N ARG A 26 -3.13 21.58 3.35
CA ARG A 26 -2.56 21.50 2.00
C ARG A 26 -3.56 20.80 1.09
N ILE A 27 -4.48 21.57 0.50
CA ILE A 27 -5.56 21.07 -0.38
C ILE A 27 -5.03 20.08 -1.43
N GLY A 28 -3.86 20.34 -2.02
CA GLY A 28 -3.25 19.43 -3.00
C GLY A 28 -2.91 18.04 -2.44
N GLY A 29 -2.49 17.95 -1.17
CA GLY A 29 -2.23 16.66 -0.51
C GLY A 29 -3.51 15.85 -0.31
N VAL A 30 -4.59 16.52 0.09
CA VAL A 30 -5.92 15.90 0.28
C VAL A 30 -6.43 15.31 -1.04
N VAL A 31 -6.41 16.11 -2.10
CA VAL A 31 -6.87 15.68 -3.43
C VAL A 31 -6.05 14.49 -3.93
N PHE A 32 -4.72 14.56 -3.80
CA PHE A 32 -3.82 13.48 -4.21
C PHE A 32 -4.10 12.17 -3.45
N GLN A 33 -4.20 12.23 -2.13
CA GLN A 33 -4.50 11.05 -1.31
C GLN A 33 -5.86 10.46 -1.64
N PHE A 34 -6.88 11.31 -1.79
CA PHE A 34 -8.24 10.88 -2.12
C PHE A 34 -8.31 10.16 -3.49
N ILE A 35 -7.72 10.76 -4.53
CA ILE A 35 -7.66 10.13 -5.86
C ILE A 35 -6.91 8.81 -5.80
N SER A 36 -5.78 8.77 -5.11
CA SER A 36 -4.97 7.55 -4.97
C SER A 36 -5.74 6.44 -4.26
N THR A 37 -6.47 6.75 -3.19
CA THR A 37 -7.34 5.80 -2.49
C THR A 37 -8.42 5.23 -3.42
N MET A 38 -9.06 6.09 -4.23
CA MET A 38 -10.06 5.64 -5.20
C MET A 38 -9.47 4.73 -6.28
N LEU A 39 -8.28 5.05 -6.78
CA LEU A 39 -7.59 4.21 -7.77
C LEU A 39 -7.21 2.84 -7.20
N MET A 40 -6.72 2.78 -5.95
CA MET A 40 -6.42 1.51 -5.27
C MET A 40 -7.69 0.64 -5.08
N ILE A 41 -8.80 1.25 -4.66
CA ILE A 41 -10.09 0.56 -4.50
C ILE A 41 -10.61 0.06 -5.86
N ASN A 42 -10.53 0.91 -6.90
CA ASN A 42 -10.97 0.54 -8.24
C ASN A 42 -10.12 -0.60 -8.82
N GLY A 43 -8.81 -0.55 -8.61
CA GLY A 43 -7.87 -1.64 -8.90
C GLY A 43 -8.27 -2.97 -8.27
N TYR A 44 -8.51 -2.94 -6.97
CA TYR A 44 -8.94 -4.12 -6.21
C TYR A 44 -10.26 -4.70 -6.74
N LYS A 45 -11.26 -3.85 -7.02
CA LYS A 45 -12.54 -4.28 -7.60
C LYS A 45 -12.39 -4.79 -9.04
N GLY A 46 -11.42 -4.25 -9.78
CA GLY A 46 -11.08 -4.68 -11.14
C GLY A 46 -10.68 -6.14 -11.20
N LEU A 47 -10.08 -6.70 -10.15
CA LEU A 47 -9.73 -8.11 -10.07
C LEU A 47 -10.93 -9.05 -10.25
N GLY A 48 -12.13 -8.64 -9.82
CA GLY A 48 -13.35 -9.42 -9.99
C GLY A 48 -13.99 -9.33 -11.39
N HIS A 49 -13.49 -8.44 -12.25
CA HIS A 49 -14.00 -8.22 -13.62
C HIS A 49 -12.99 -8.65 -14.70
N VAL A 50 -11.78 -9.06 -14.32
CA VAL A 50 -10.89 -9.70 -15.29
C VAL A 50 -11.53 -11.03 -15.65
N ASP A 51 -11.62 -11.34 -16.95
CA ASP A 51 -12.15 -12.60 -17.51
C ASP A 51 -11.26 -13.79 -17.08
N ILE A 52 -11.29 -14.09 -15.78
CA ILE A 52 -10.80 -15.32 -15.22
C ILE A 52 -11.94 -16.31 -15.47
N PRO A 53 -11.71 -17.38 -16.23
CA PRO A 53 -12.75 -18.35 -16.54
C PRO A 53 -13.50 -18.80 -15.28
N ASP A 54 -14.83 -18.89 -15.36
CA ASP A 54 -15.78 -19.06 -14.24
C ASP A 54 -15.47 -20.24 -13.28
N TYR A 55 -14.58 -21.17 -13.65
CA TYR A 55 -14.12 -22.27 -12.79
C TYR A 55 -13.04 -21.88 -11.78
N LEU A 56 -12.40 -20.71 -11.89
CA LEU A 56 -11.38 -20.23 -10.93
C LEU A 56 -11.94 -19.26 -9.89
N VAL A 57 -13.09 -18.64 -10.17
CA VAL A 57 -13.62 -17.53 -9.37
C VAL A 57 -14.22 -17.95 -8.02
N PRO A 58 -14.82 -19.15 -7.81
CA PRO A 58 -15.39 -19.44 -6.50
C PRO A 58 -14.46 -20.09 -5.46
N LYS A 59 -13.29 -20.67 -5.80
CA LYS A 59 -12.60 -21.59 -4.84
C LYS A 59 -11.08 -21.65 -4.93
N VAL A 60 -10.37 -20.52 -4.90
CA VAL A 60 -9.00 -20.55 -4.34
C VAL A 60 -9.10 -20.13 -2.86
N PRO A 61 -9.31 -21.08 -1.92
CA PRO A 61 -9.30 -20.76 -0.50
C PRO A 61 -7.93 -20.16 -0.15
N GLY A 62 -7.91 -18.88 0.23
CA GLY A 62 -6.67 -18.16 0.56
C GLY A 62 -6.30 -17.01 -0.37
N PHE A 63 -7.14 -16.65 -1.35
CA PHE A 63 -6.92 -15.42 -2.14
C PHE A 63 -6.85 -14.15 -1.27
N ASP A 64 -7.57 -14.14 -0.17
CA ASP A 64 -7.54 -13.11 0.88
C ASP A 64 -6.25 -13.10 1.71
N ARG A 65 -5.44 -14.17 1.67
CA ARG A 65 -4.22 -14.34 2.47
C ARG A 65 -2.96 -13.80 1.79
N PHE A 66 -3.05 -13.36 0.54
CA PHE A 66 -1.89 -12.79 -0.13
C PHE A 66 -1.42 -11.53 0.60
N LEU A 67 -0.10 -11.46 0.81
CA LEU A 67 0.55 -10.33 1.46
C LEU A 67 0.21 -9.01 0.76
N THR A 68 0.07 -9.04 -0.58
CA THR A 68 -0.37 -7.91 -1.40
C THR A 68 -1.73 -7.36 -0.99
N ASN A 69 -2.69 -8.24 -0.68
CA ASN A 69 -4.03 -7.83 -0.27
C ASN A 69 -4.01 -7.07 1.06
N TRP A 70 -3.26 -7.59 2.05
CA TRP A 70 -3.05 -6.91 3.32
C TRP A 70 -2.28 -5.59 3.16
N GLY A 71 -1.26 -5.55 2.30
CA GLY A 71 -0.55 -4.33 1.96
C GLY A 71 -1.45 -3.26 1.39
N LEU A 72 -2.32 -3.63 0.46
CA LEU A 72 -3.26 -2.73 -0.17
C LEU A 72 -4.30 -2.19 0.82
N VAL A 73 -4.91 -3.07 1.64
CA VAL A 73 -5.88 -2.67 2.66
C VAL A 73 -5.25 -1.69 3.65
N MET A 74 -4.03 -1.98 4.12
CA MET A 74 -3.32 -1.09 5.04
C MET A 74 -2.97 0.25 4.40
N ALA A 75 -2.61 0.28 3.11
CA ALA A 75 -2.37 1.51 2.36
C ALA A 75 -3.65 2.34 2.18
N ILE A 76 -4.78 1.70 1.85
CA ILE A 76 -6.10 2.35 1.75
C ILE A 76 -6.50 2.96 3.09
N ILE A 77 -6.35 2.23 4.20
CA ILE A 77 -6.67 2.76 5.53
C ILE A 77 -5.76 3.94 5.87
N THR A 78 -4.45 3.82 5.66
CA THR A 78 -3.47 4.86 5.98
C THR A 78 -3.75 6.15 5.18
N THR A 79 -4.02 6.03 3.89
CA THR A 79 -4.33 7.19 3.02
C THR A 79 -5.68 7.81 3.36
N SER A 80 -6.69 7.00 3.69
CA SER A 80 -7.99 7.49 4.17
C SER A 80 -7.88 8.25 5.50
N LEU A 81 -7.07 7.74 6.43
CA LEU A 81 -6.75 8.45 7.68
C LEU A 81 -5.97 9.75 7.42
N GLY A 82 -5.15 9.79 6.37
CA GLY A 82 -4.50 11.00 5.88
C GLY A 82 -5.51 12.07 5.50
N VAL A 83 -6.43 11.73 4.58
CA VAL A 83 -7.54 12.61 4.16
C VAL A 83 -8.36 13.07 5.37
N LEU A 84 -8.71 12.14 6.27
CA LEU A 84 -9.48 12.46 7.47
C LEU A 84 -8.73 13.40 8.43
N SER A 85 -7.42 13.23 8.58
CA SER A 85 -6.58 14.09 9.43
C SER A 85 -6.45 15.52 8.91
N ASP A 86 -6.58 15.71 7.60
CA ASP A 86 -6.56 17.01 6.94
C ASP A 86 -7.93 17.71 7.02
N VAL A 87 -9.02 16.95 6.93
CA VAL A 87 -10.40 17.46 7.13
C VAL A 87 -10.66 17.81 8.60
N LEU A 88 -10.12 17.02 9.54
CA LEU A 88 -10.30 17.19 10.98
C LEU A 88 -8.96 17.46 11.69
N PRO A 89 -8.30 18.60 11.44
CA PRO A 89 -6.96 18.87 11.97
C PRO A 89 -6.92 19.01 13.50
N GLY A 90 -8.08 19.11 14.16
CA GLY A 90 -8.23 19.21 15.62
C GLY A 90 -8.04 17.90 16.38
N VAL A 91 -8.16 16.75 15.72
CA VAL A 91 -8.14 15.45 16.38
C VAL A 91 -6.75 14.83 16.32
N THR A 92 -5.96 15.03 17.37
CA THR A 92 -4.58 14.50 17.46
C THR A 92 -4.52 12.97 17.43
N ALA A 93 -5.58 12.29 17.91
CA ALA A 93 -5.67 10.83 17.88
C ALA A 93 -5.59 10.25 16.45
N ILE A 94 -6.23 10.88 15.47
CA ILE A 94 -6.22 10.43 14.07
C ILE A 94 -4.79 10.43 13.52
N ARG A 95 -3.99 11.44 13.89
CA ARG A 95 -2.57 11.52 13.47
C ARG A 95 -1.72 10.43 14.08
N SER A 96 -1.94 10.11 15.36
CA SER A 96 -1.25 9.01 16.02
C SER A 96 -1.60 7.65 15.39
N VAL A 97 -2.88 7.41 15.11
CA VAL A 97 -3.34 6.19 14.44
C VAL A 97 -2.79 6.11 13.02
N LYS A 98 -2.90 7.19 12.22
CA LYS A 98 -2.29 7.29 10.88
C LYS A 98 -0.82 6.89 10.92
N ARG A 99 -0.06 7.43 11.88
CA ARG A 99 1.37 7.13 12.03
C ARG A 99 1.63 5.67 12.36
N ALA A 100 0.84 5.06 13.23
CA ALA A 100 0.97 3.64 13.55
C ALA A 100 0.70 2.75 12.32
N PHE A 101 -0.37 3.03 11.58
CA PHE A 101 -0.68 2.32 10.34
C PHE A 101 0.40 2.53 9.28
N LEU A 102 0.93 3.75 9.12
CA LEU A 102 1.99 4.07 8.17
C LEU A 102 3.29 3.29 8.45
N LEU A 103 3.65 3.10 9.72
CA LEU A 103 4.82 2.32 10.11
C LEU A 103 4.73 0.84 9.70
N ILE A 104 3.52 0.31 9.51
CA ILE A 104 3.29 -1.07 9.07
C ILE A 104 3.05 -1.12 7.56
N ALA A 105 2.20 -0.24 7.04
CA ALA A 105 1.79 -0.21 5.65
C ALA A 105 2.97 0.12 4.71
N PHE A 106 3.86 1.03 5.12
CA PHE A 106 4.97 1.48 4.29
C PHE A 106 6.01 0.37 4.02
N PRO A 107 6.59 -0.32 5.02
CA PRO A 107 7.52 -1.42 4.77
C PRO A 107 6.85 -2.59 4.03
N LEU A 108 5.55 -2.79 4.22
CA LEU A 108 4.80 -3.80 3.50
C LEU A 108 4.67 -3.47 2.01
N ALA A 109 4.20 -2.26 1.69
CA ALA A 109 4.02 -1.79 0.32
C ALA A 109 5.34 -1.78 -0.47
N ILE A 110 6.42 -1.28 0.13
CA ILE A 110 7.74 -1.25 -0.52
C ILE A 110 8.25 -2.67 -0.81
N THR A 111 8.07 -3.61 0.13
CA THR A 111 8.49 -5.01 -0.03
C THR A 111 7.73 -5.68 -1.18
N ILE A 112 6.41 -5.50 -1.21
CA ILE A 112 5.55 -6.01 -2.29
C ILE A 112 6.01 -5.46 -3.64
N SER A 113 6.16 -4.13 -3.75
CA SER A 113 6.59 -3.47 -4.99
C SER A 113 8.00 -3.91 -5.42
N SER A 114 8.94 -4.04 -4.47
CA SER A 114 10.32 -4.41 -4.78
C SER A 114 10.49 -5.85 -5.21
N ILE A 115 9.60 -6.74 -4.79
CA ILE A 115 9.61 -8.15 -5.23
C ILE A 115 8.85 -8.27 -6.55
N TYR A 116 7.67 -7.63 -6.64
CA TYR A 116 6.77 -7.77 -7.78
C TYR A 116 7.40 -7.34 -9.12
N TRP A 117 7.93 -6.11 -9.20
CA TRP A 117 8.43 -5.57 -10.46
C TRP A 117 9.62 -6.32 -11.03
N PRO A 118 10.66 -6.70 -10.24
CA PRO A 118 11.72 -7.55 -10.75
C PRO A 118 11.20 -8.90 -11.24
N LEU A 119 10.23 -9.51 -10.57
CA LEU A 119 9.65 -10.78 -11.02
C LEU A 119 8.92 -10.62 -12.36
N VAL A 120 8.11 -9.56 -12.53
CA VAL A 120 7.44 -9.26 -13.80
C VAL A 120 8.42 -9.03 -14.94
N LEU A 121 9.52 -8.31 -14.67
CA LEU A 121 10.48 -7.89 -15.69
C LEU A 121 11.49 -8.97 -16.05
N ILE A 122 11.94 -9.76 -15.08
CA ILE A 122 13.05 -10.72 -15.26
C ILE A 122 12.52 -12.15 -15.44
N ALA A 123 11.52 -12.55 -14.66
CA ALA A 123 11.05 -13.93 -14.61
C ALA A 123 9.50 -14.03 -14.50
N PRO A 124 8.75 -13.50 -15.49
CA PRO A 124 7.28 -13.44 -15.44
C PRO A 124 6.62 -14.83 -15.37
N TYR A 125 7.31 -15.86 -15.86
CA TYR A 125 6.85 -17.25 -15.82
C TYR A 125 6.74 -17.83 -14.39
N LEU A 126 7.33 -17.19 -13.37
CA LEU A 126 7.21 -17.61 -11.97
C LEU A 126 5.91 -17.13 -11.31
N ILE A 127 5.27 -16.09 -11.85
CA ILE A 127 4.09 -15.46 -11.22
C ILE A 127 2.83 -15.58 -12.08
N LEU A 128 2.99 -15.70 -13.40
CA LEU A 128 1.87 -15.75 -14.34
C LEU A 128 1.52 -17.21 -14.63
N PRO A 129 0.29 -17.65 -14.35
CA PRO A 129 -0.14 -19.00 -14.70
C PRO A 129 -0.23 -19.14 -16.23
N GLN A 130 0.16 -20.31 -16.74
CA GLN A 130 0.09 -20.61 -18.17
C GLN A 130 -1.38 -20.82 -18.58
N LYS A 131 -1.82 -20.20 -19.68
CA LYS A 131 -3.21 -20.35 -20.17
C LYS A 131 -3.57 -21.81 -20.49
N SER A 132 -2.59 -22.66 -20.79
CA SER A 132 -2.75 -24.10 -21.05
C SER A 132 -3.17 -24.92 -19.82
N SER A 133 -2.78 -24.52 -18.60
CA SER A 133 -3.21 -25.20 -17.36
C SER A 133 -4.60 -24.77 -16.91
N ILE A 134 -5.12 -23.70 -17.48
CA ILE A 134 -6.41 -23.09 -17.12
C ILE A 134 -7.50 -23.79 -17.97
N GLY A 135 -7.31 -23.98 -19.28
CA GLY A 135 -8.27 -24.70 -20.15
C GLY A 135 -8.33 -26.23 -20.03
N SER A 136 -7.47 -26.87 -19.25
CA SER A 136 -7.37 -28.34 -19.18
C SER A 136 -7.99 -28.90 -17.90
N SER A 137 -9.29 -28.68 -17.71
CA SER A 137 -10.10 -29.51 -16.80
C SER A 137 -10.37 -30.87 -17.45
N SER A 138 -9.32 -31.67 -17.57
CA SER A 138 -9.39 -33.13 -17.54
C SER A 138 -8.15 -33.55 -16.80
N GLY A 139 -8.32 -33.97 -15.55
CA GLY A 139 -7.25 -34.36 -14.65
C GLY A 139 -6.54 -35.61 -15.13
N ILE A 140 -5.73 -35.49 -16.18
CA ILE A 140 -4.76 -36.50 -16.58
C ILE A 140 -3.43 -35.81 -16.79
N VAL A 141 -2.52 -36.19 -15.89
CA VAL A 141 -1.06 -36.18 -15.99
C VAL A 141 -0.55 -35.92 -17.40
N GLY A 142 0.24 -34.84 -17.50
CA GLY A 142 1.25 -34.54 -18.52
C GLY A 142 1.16 -35.28 -19.86
N GLU A 143 0.59 -34.60 -20.86
CA GLU A 143 0.85 -34.93 -22.26
C GLU A 143 1.66 -33.78 -22.89
N PRO A 144 2.91 -34.03 -23.34
CA PRO A 144 3.72 -33.02 -24.00
C PRO A 144 3.14 -32.76 -25.40
N SER A 145 2.21 -31.82 -25.51
CA SER A 145 1.72 -31.37 -26.81
C SER A 145 2.86 -30.68 -27.55
N SER A 146 3.30 -31.31 -28.64
CA SER A 146 4.38 -30.83 -29.52
C SER A 146 3.89 -29.73 -30.49
N SER A 147 2.95 -28.89 -30.05
CA SER A 147 2.46 -27.76 -30.84
C SER A 147 3.34 -26.52 -30.58
N PRO A 148 3.70 -25.75 -31.63
CA PRO A 148 4.48 -24.52 -31.50
C PRO A 148 3.67 -23.33 -30.96
N ASP A 149 2.50 -23.58 -30.37
CA ASP A 149 1.72 -22.57 -29.67
C ASP A 149 2.43 -22.24 -28.36
N THR A 150 3.24 -21.18 -28.39
CA THR A 150 3.84 -20.62 -27.19
C THR A 150 2.74 -20.41 -26.14
N PRO A 151 2.85 -21.01 -24.93
CA PRO A 151 1.81 -20.90 -23.93
C PRO A 151 1.58 -19.43 -23.60
N GLU A 152 0.40 -18.93 -23.98
CA GLU A 152 0.02 -17.55 -23.75
C GLU A 152 -0.02 -17.33 -22.22
N MET A 153 0.82 -16.43 -21.72
CA MET A 153 0.86 -16.09 -20.31
C MET A 153 -0.32 -15.18 -19.98
N PHE A 154 -1.17 -15.56 -19.04
CA PHE A 154 -2.24 -14.70 -18.57
C PHE A 154 -1.65 -13.49 -17.85
N ARG A 155 -1.91 -12.27 -18.34
CA ARG A 155 -1.44 -11.02 -17.73
C ARG A 155 -2.63 -10.21 -17.23
N LEU A 156 -2.49 -9.67 -16.02
CA LEU A 156 -3.41 -8.67 -15.50
C LEU A 156 -3.32 -7.40 -16.36
N PRO A 157 -4.44 -6.69 -16.60
CA PRO A 157 -4.40 -5.35 -17.17
C PRO A 157 -3.44 -4.45 -16.39
N LEU A 158 -2.53 -3.77 -17.09
CA LEU A 158 -1.46 -2.97 -16.47
C LEU A 158 -1.97 -1.96 -15.45
N TRP A 159 -3.15 -1.38 -15.67
CA TRP A 159 -3.75 -0.41 -14.76
C TRP A 159 -4.15 -1.04 -13.42
N ILE A 160 -4.69 -2.26 -13.44
CA ILE A 160 -5.01 -3.03 -12.22
C ILE A 160 -3.69 -3.31 -11.51
N ASP A 161 -2.72 -3.79 -12.27
CA ASP A 161 -1.44 -4.20 -11.71
C ASP A 161 -0.68 -3.04 -11.02
N LEU A 162 -0.64 -1.88 -11.69
CA LEU A 162 -0.05 -0.67 -11.15
C LEU A 162 -0.76 -0.20 -9.87
N SER A 163 -2.09 -0.26 -9.85
CA SER A 163 -2.89 0.17 -8.70
C SER A 163 -2.72 -0.72 -7.47
N LEU A 164 -2.39 -2.00 -7.67
CA LEU A 164 -2.19 -2.99 -6.61
C LEU A 164 -0.76 -3.00 -6.07
N HIS A 165 0.25 -2.82 -6.93
CA HIS A 165 1.64 -3.06 -6.56
C HIS A 165 2.50 -1.79 -6.46
N ALA A 166 2.31 -0.82 -7.37
CA ALA A 166 3.15 0.39 -7.41
C ALA A 166 2.53 1.58 -6.67
N LEU A 167 1.23 1.81 -6.90
CA LEU A 167 0.51 2.96 -6.37
C LEU A 167 0.52 3.03 -4.83
N PRO A 168 0.33 1.92 -4.07
CA PRO A 168 0.38 1.95 -2.60
C PRO A 168 1.72 2.48 -2.07
N THR A 169 2.83 2.08 -2.68
CA THR A 169 4.17 2.54 -2.29
C THR A 169 4.33 4.03 -2.59
N ALA A 170 3.96 4.47 -3.80
CA ALA A 170 4.07 5.86 -4.21
C ALA A 170 3.26 6.81 -3.34
N VAL A 171 1.99 6.47 -3.05
CA VAL A 171 1.11 7.33 -2.25
C VAL A 171 1.57 7.38 -0.79
N LEU A 172 2.02 6.28 -0.21
CA LEU A 172 2.53 6.27 1.17
C LEU A 172 3.84 7.03 1.29
N PHE A 173 4.72 6.91 0.30
CA PHE A 173 5.97 7.66 0.26
C PHE A 173 5.71 9.17 0.25
N ILE A 174 4.87 9.64 -0.68
CA ILE A 174 4.53 11.06 -0.82
C ILE A 174 3.72 11.56 0.40
N GLY A 175 2.72 10.78 0.83
CA GLY A 175 1.81 11.11 1.92
C GLY A 175 2.42 10.99 3.33
N SER A 176 3.60 10.38 3.47
CA SER A 176 4.33 10.33 4.75
C SER A 176 4.84 11.71 5.20
N SER A 177 5.01 12.64 4.25
CA SER A 177 5.50 14.00 4.49
C SER A 177 4.40 15.01 4.88
N SER A 178 3.14 14.55 4.90
CA SER A 178 1.93 15.34 5.24
C SER A 178 1.32 14.94 6.57
#